data_AF-A0AAD8EP11-F1
#
_entry.id   AF-A0AAD8EP11-F1
#
_cell.length_a   1.000
_cell.length_b   1.000
_cell.length_c   1.000
_cell.angle_alpha   90.00
_cell.angle_beta   90.00
_cell.angle_gamma   90.00
#
_symmetry.space_group_name_H-M   'P 1'
#
loop_
_entity.id
_entity.type
_entity.pdbx_description
1 polymer ?
#
loop_
_entity_poly.entity_id
_entity_poly.type
_entity_poly.pdbx_seq_one_letter_code
_entity_poly.pdbx_strand_id
1 'polypeptide(L)'
;MLFPLVVLLLPVTYSLDIPFVGNLLGASPNLRSLENTVKFISAESVNTARAAAVPVLEVANQTYAEAKSTIEDISGEVLKSVIRARSMGWTAAHCAQEKQKQAEEFIKSATAKLDNCVALAALEAGSPIDTIENLTQEAMQRIDTAAGGVANCIQSSQTIKCFFEMATGVVQDVERILRTIMSQALGAERSFSKVGRYASACASNQIEGVTNFIQKLDISSCTQEN
;
A
#
# COMPACT_ATOMS: atom_id res chain seq x y z
N MET A 1 23.71 -17.22 -16.02
CA MET A 1 22.71 -16.53 -15.20
C MET A 1 21.54 -16.17 -16.11
N LEU A 2 20.51 -17.02 -16.12
CA LEU A 2 19.39 -16.96 -17.06
C LEU A 2 18.11 -16.65 -16.28
N PHE A 3 17.43 -15.59 -16.72
CA PHE A 3 16.05 -15.22 -16.37
C PHE A 3 15.10 -16.41 -16.51
N PRO A 4 13.99 -16.43 -15.74
CA PRO A 4 12.73 -16.88 -16.29
C PRO A 4 11.75 -15.72 -16.31
N LEU A 5 11.80 -15.02 -17.45
CA LEU A 5 10.67 -14.32 -18.03
C LEU A 5 9.67 -15.39 -18.47
N VAL A 6 8.80 -15.84 -17.57
CA VAL A 6 7.62 -16.64 -17.93
C VAL A 6 6.41 -15.72 -17.75
N VAL A 7 6.27 -14.84 -18.73
CA VAL A 7 4.99 -14.23 -19.10
C VAL A 7 4.12 -15.38 -19.60
N LEU A 8 3.45 -16.07 -18.69
CA LEU A 8 2.31 -16.92 -19.05
C LEU A 8 1.11 -15.99 -19.24
N LEU A 9 1.05 -15.43 -20.45
CA LEU A 9 -0.19 -15.03 -21.12
C LEU A 9 -1.04 -16.31 -21.31
N LEU A 10 -1.58 -16.85 -20.23
CA LEU A 10 -2.71 -17.75 -20.31
C LEU A 10 -3.96 -16.88 -20.30
N PRO A 11 -4.87 -17.01 -21.28
CA PRO A 11 -6.24 -16.62 -21.01
C PRO A 11 -6.68 -17.50 -19.84
N VAL A 12 -6.84 -16.92 -18.66
CA VAL A 12 -7.43 -17.57 -17.49
C VAL A 12 -8.91 -17.78 -17.81
N THR A 13 -9.20 -18.70 -18.73
CA THR A 13 -10.48 -19.38 -18.85
C THR A 13 -10.46 -20.52 -17.84
N TYR A 14 -10.31 -20.19 -16.56
CA TYR A 14 -10.84 -21.08 -15.54
C TYR A 14 -12.34 -20.85 -15.56
N SER A 15 -13.04 -21.57 -16.44
CA SER A 15 -14.37 -22.02 -16.05
C SER A 15 -14.14 -22.80 -14.76
N LEU A 16 -14.70 -22.29 -13.66
CA LEU A 16 -14.88 -23.07 -12.45
C LEU A 16 -15.79 -24.23 -12.84
N ASP A 17 -15.21 -25.31 -13.38
CA ASP A 17 -15.86 -26.60 -13.63
C ASP A 17 -16.09 -27.24 -12.26
N ILE A 18 -16.99 -26.63 -11.50
CA ILE A 18 -17.47 -27.20 -10.26
C ILE A 18 -18.60 -28.16 -10.70
N PRO A 19 -18.50 -29.47 -10.38
CA PRO A 19 -19.46 -30.47 -10.80
C PRO A 19 -20.78 -30.32 -10.02
N PHE A 20 -21.54 -29.26 -10.30
CA PHE A 20 -22.73 -28.89 -9.54
C PHE A 20 -24.01 -29.58 -10.01
N VAL A 21 -24.04 -30.19 -11.20
CA VAL A 21 -25.30 -30.59 -11.84
C VAL A 21 -25.74 -32.02 -11.48
N GLY A 22 -24.91 -32.81 -10.80
CA GLY A 22 -25.13 -34.26 -10.66
C GLY A 22 -25.71 -34.79 -9.34
N ASN A 23 -25.77 -34.02 -8.24
CA ASN A 23 -26.12 -34.60 -6.94
C ASN A 23 -26.99 -33.70 -6.05
N LEU A 24 -28.29 -33.97 -6.06
CA LEU A 24 -29.36 -33.33 -5.29
C LEU A 24 -29.25 -33.47 -3.76
N LEU A 25 -28.26 -34.23 -3.25
CA LEU A 25 -28.01 -34.43 -1.81
C LEU A 25 -26.71 -33.76 -1.31
N GLY A 26 -26.03 -32.96 -2.16
CA GLY A 26 -24.65 -32.51 -1.93
C GLY A 26 -24.40 -31.01 -1.73
N ALA A 27 -25.41 -30.13 -1.65
CA ALA A 27 -25.13 -28.68 -1.61
C ALA A 27 -24.45 -28.20 -0.32
N SER A 28 -24.69 -28.81 0.83
CA SER A 28 -23.94 -28.46 2.05
C SER A 28 -22.43 -28.72 1.87
N PRO A 29 -22.00 -29.91 1.41
CA PRO A 29 -20.62 -30.16 1.00
C PRO A 29 -20.11 -29.19 -0.07
N ASN A 30 -20.93 -28.85 -1.07
CA ASN A 30 -20.52 -27.96 -2.17
C ASN A 30 -20.40 -26.49 -1.74
N LEU A 31 -21.26 -25.99 -0.85
CA LEU A 31 -21.17 -24.64 -0.27
C LEU A 31 -19.98 -24.55 0.68
N ARG A 32 -19.71 -25.60 1.46
CA ARG A 32 -18.50 -25.68 2.29
C ARG A 32 -17.22 -25.78 1.44
N SER A 33 -17.29 -26.49 0.30
CA SER A 33 -16.21 -26.51 -0.68
C SER A 33 -16.00 -25.12 -1.30
N LEU A 34 -17.08 -24.39 -1.60
CA LEU A 34 -17.02 -23.02 -2.12
C LEU A 34 -16.41 -22.07 -1.09
N GLU A 35 -16.79 -22.18 0.18
CA GLU A 35 -16.22 -21.42 1.29
C GLU A 35 -14.70 -21.65 1.41
N ASN A 36 -14.26 -22.92 1.35
CA ASN A 36 -12.84 -23.26 1.36
C ASN A 36 -12.08 -22.71 0.14
N THR A 37 -12.68 -22.79 -1.05
CA THR A 37 -12.12 -22.19 -2.27
C THR A 37 -11.98 -20.68 -2.14
N VAL A 38 -12.97 -20.00 -1.57
CA VAL A 38 -12.92 -18.55 -1.31
C VAL A 38 -11.78 -18.20 -0.35
N LYS A 39 -11.64 -18.93 0.75
CA LYS A 39 -10.55 -18.74 1.72
C LYS A 39 -9.18 -18.95 1.06
N PHE A 40 -9.04 -19.99 0.24
CA PHE A 40 -7.79 -20.28 -0.46
C PHE A 40 -7.42 -19.19 -1.48
N ILE A 41 -8.35 -18.80 -2.36
CA ILE A 41 -8.10 -17.76 -3.38
C ILE A 41 -7.81 -16.42 -2.71
N SER A 42 -8.53 -16.09 -1.63
CA SER A 42 -8.29 -14.90 -0.84
C SER A 42 -6.86 -14.88 -0.26
N ALA A 43 -6.45 -15.95 0.42
CA ALA A 43 -5.12 -16.06 0.99
C ALA A 43 -4.02 -15.92 -0.08
N GLU A 44 -4.19 -16.58 -1.22
CA GLU A 44 -3.25 -16.46 -2.36
C GLU A 44 -3.21 -15.04 -2.93
N SER A 45 -4.35 -14.38 -3.03
CA SER A 45 -4.47 -13.00 -3.52
C SER A 45 -3.83 -11.99 -2.57
N VAL A 46 -4.00 -12.17 -1.26
CA VAL A 46 -3.32 -11.38 -0.22
C VAL A 46 -1.81 -11.59 -0.29
N ASN A 47 -1.35 -12.84 -0.42
CA ASN A 47 0.08 -13.13 -0.55
C ASN A 47 0.67 -12.50 -1.82
N THR A 48 -0.06 -12.53 -2.94
CA THR A 48 0.33 -11.88 -4.20
C THR A 48 0.45 -10.36 -4.02
N ALA A 49 -0.57 -9.72 -3.42
CA ALA A 49 -0.54 -8.29 -3.15
C ALA A 49 0.62 -7.91 -2.20
N ARG A 50 0.84 -8.70 -1.13
CA ARG A 50 1.97 -8.49 -0.21
C ARG A 50 3.31 -8.64 -0.93
N ALA A 51 3.49 -9.69 -1.72
CA ALA A 51 4.72 -9.93 -2.47
C ALA A 51 5.04 -8.78 -3.43
N ALA A 52 4.02 -8.17 -4.05
CA ALA A 52 4.18 -6.99 -4.89
C ALA A 52 4.48 -5.70 -4.09
N ALA A 53 3.97 -5.59 -2.85
CA ALA A 53 4.18 -4.42 -2.00
C ALA A 53 5.57 -4.38 -1.35
N VAL A 54 6.12 -5.53 -0.95
CA VAL A 54 7.42 -5.63 -0.23
C VAL A 54 8.55 -4.83 -0.89
N PRO A 55 8.89 -5.05 -2.18
CA PRO A 55 10.02 -4.36 -2.79
C PRO A 55 9.80 -2.84 -2.87
N VAL A 56 8.56 -2.39 -3.02
CA VAL A 56 8.22 -0.96 -3.05
C VAL A 56 8.40 -0.32 -1.68
N LEU A 57 7.95 -1.00 -0.62
CA LEU A 57 8.12 -0.53 0.75
C LEU A 57 9.60 -0.52 1.17
N GLU A 58 10.38 -1.50 0.71
CA GLU A 58 11.83 -1.53 0.92
C GLU A 58 12.53 -0.33 0.26
N VAL A 59 12.22 -0.06 -1.02
CA VAL A 59 12.75 1.12 -1.73
C VAL A 59 12.31 2.42 -1.07
N ALA A 60 11.03 2.54 -0.65
CA ALA A 60 10.53 3.72 0.05
C ALA A 60 11.25 3.95 1.38
N ASN A 61 11.46 2.90 2.17
CA ASN A 61 12.18 2.97 3.44
C ASN A 61 13.65 3.34 3.26
N GLN A 62 14.32 2.76 2.24
CA GLN A 62 15.70 3.11 1.93
C GLN A 62 15.81 4.57 1.47
N THR A 63 14.93 5.01 0.57
CA THR A 63 14.89 6.40 0.08
C THR A 63 14.65 7.38 1.23
N TYR A 64 13.77 7.02 2.17
CA TYR A 64 13.54 7.80 3.38
C TYR A 64 14.80 7.91 4.25
N ALA A 65 15.46 6.78 4.52
CA ALA A 65 16.66 6.75 5.35
C ALA A 65 17.79 7.61 4.74
N GLU A 66 17.98 7.50 3.43
CA GLU A 66 18.96 8.31 2.67
C GLU A 66 18.61 9.80 2.70
N ALA A 67 17.35 10.15 2.48
CA ALA A 67 16.89 11.54 2.50
C ALA A 67 17.01 12.16 3.90
N LYS A 68 16.66 11.40 4.94
CA LYS A 68 16.80 11.84 6.32
C LYS A 68 18.26 12.07 6.70
N SER A 69 19.14 11.12 6.37
CA SER A 69 20.59 11.27 6.58
C SER A 69 21.13 12.52 5.88
N THR A 70 20.69 12.77 4.64
CA THR A 70 21.11 13.96 3.88
C THR A 70 20.65 15.26 4.55
N ILE A 71 19.41 15.30 5.06
CA ILE A 71 18.89 16.46 5.79
C ILE A 71 19.66 16.68 7.11
N GLU A 72 20.03 15.60 7.80
CA GLU A 72 20.85 15.66 9.02
C GLU A 72 22.26 16.18 8.71
N ASP A 73 22.88 15.75 7.60
CA ASP A 73 24.17 16.26 7.14
C ASP A 73 24.11 17.77 6.83
N ILE A 74 23.06 18.21 6.14
CA ILE A 74 22.82 19.65 5.88
C ILE A 74 22.66 20.42 7.19
N SER A 75 21.94 19.87 8.17
CA SER A 75 21.81 20.46 9.50
C SER A 75 23.16 20.61 10.21
N GLY A 76 24.04 19.59 10.08
CA GLY A 76 25.41 19.64 10.57
C GLY A 76 26.23 20.77 9.93
N GLU A 77 26.10 20.98 8.62
CA GLU A 77 26.79 22.07 7.90
C GLU A 77 26.27 23.46 8.28
N VAL A 78 24.95 23.60 8.51
CA VAL A 78 24.35 24.81 9.08
C VAL A 78 24.98 25.12 10.44
N LEU A 79 25.05 24.13 11.34
CA LEU A 79 25.62 24.32 12.67
C LEU A 79 27.10 24.73 12.61
N LYS A 80 27.91 24.09 11.74
CA LYS A 80 29.31 24.46 11.52
C LYS A 80 29.44 25.92 11.04
N SER A 81 28.58 26.34 10.12
CA SER A 81 28.56 27.71 9.60
C SER A 81 28.22 28.73 10.67
N VAL A 82 27.24 28.42 11.53
CA VAL A 82 26.86 29.26 12.68
C VAL A 82 28.00 29.37 13.69
N ILE A 83 28.66 28.27 14.03
CA ILE A 83 29.81 28.27 14.95
C ILE A 83 30.93 29.16 14.40
N ARG A 84 31.21 29.07 13.09
CA ARG A 84 32.18 29.92 12.42
C ARG A 84 31.79 31.40 12.51
N ALA A 85 30.56 31.76 12.18
CA ALA A 85 30.08 33.15 12.26
C ALA A 85 30.10 33.71 13.70
N ARG A 86 29.78 32.89 14.71
CA ARG A 86 29.88 33.30 16.12
C ARG A 86 31.29 33.68 16.56
N SER A 87 32.31 33.07 15.95
CA SER A 87 33.72 33.43 16.22
C SER A 87 34.15 34.77 15.60
N MET A 88 33.34 35.35 14.70
CA MET A 88 33.64 36.60 13.99
C MET A 88 33.11 37.86 14.69
N GLY A 89 32.52 37.75 15.88
CA GLY A 89 32.05 38.88 16.69
C GLY A 89 30.53 38.95 16.86
N TRP A 90 30.07 39.94 17.63
CA TRP A 90 28.69 40.00 18.14
C TRP A 90 27.63 40.18 17.04
N THR A 91 27.88 41.06 16.06
CA THR A 91 26.96 41.29 14.93
C THR A 91 26.82 40.04 14.05
N ALA A 92 27.94 39.38 13.72
CA ALA A 92 27.96 38.13 12.97
C ALA A 92 27.25 36.99 13.73
N ALA A 93 27.44 36.91 15.05
CA ALA A 93 26.76 35.95 15.91
C ALA A 93 25.23 36.11 15.91
N HIS A 94 24.72 37.35 16.00
CA HIS A 94 23.28 37.61 15.95
C HIS A 94 22.66 37.30 14.58
N CYS A 95 23.33 37.72 13.50
CA CYS A 95 22.92 37.36 12.13
C CYS A 95 22.82 35.84 11.95
N ALA A 96 23.85 35.11 12.38
CA ALA A 96 23.89 33.66 12.23
C ALA A 96 22.87 32.94 13.11
N GLN A 97 22.58 33.46 14.31
CA GLN A 97 21.57 32.88 15.20
C GLN A 97 20.14 33.02 14.64
N GLU A 98 19.81 34.16 14.05
CA GLU A 98 18.49 34.36 13.42
C GLU A 98 18.32 33.40 12.23
N LYS A 99 19.35 33.31 11.37
CA LYS A 99 19.35 32.35 10.26
C LYS A 99 19.32 30.89 10.76
N GLN A 100 20.06 30.54 11.80
CA GLN A 100 20.01 29.20 12.41
C GLN A 100 18.58 28.79 12.76
N LYS A 101 17.83 29.69 13.41
CA LYS A 101 16.45 29.41 13.81
C LYS A 101 15.55 29.15 12.59
N GLN A 102 15.68 29.96 11.54
CA GLN A 102 14.94 29.77 10.29
C GLN A 102 15.30 28.45 9.60
N ALA A 103 16.58 28.07 9.60
CA ALA A 103 17.05 26.79 9.09
C ALA A 103 16.46 25.61 9.88
N GLU A 104 16.49 25.67 11.22
CA GLU A 104 15.95 24.62 12.09
C GLU A 104 14.44 24.43 11.90
N GLU A 105 13.67 25.51 11.80
CA GLU A 105 12.23 25.45 11.55
C GLU A 105 11.92 24.83 10.18
N PHE A 106 12.67 25.22 9.14
CA PHE A 106 12.48 24.67 7.79
C PHE A 106 12.87 23.19 7.72
N ILE A 107 14.02 22.81 8.29
CA ILE A 107 14.49 21.43 8.35
C ILE A 107 13.47 20.56 9.09
N LYS A 108 12.96 21.02 10.25
CA LYS A 108 11.91 20.30 10.99
C LYS A 108 10.65 20.09 10.14
N SER A 109 10.23 21.12 9.39
CA SER A 109 9.09 21.01 8.48
C SER A 109 9.33 20.01 7.35
N ALA A 110 10.52 20.03 6.74
CA ALA A 110 10.89 19.12 5.66
C ALA A 110 10.95 17.67 6.13
N THR A 111 11.53 17.40 7.31
CA THR A 111 11.55 16.05 7.91
C THR A 111 10.14 15.55 8.21
N ALA A 112 9.25 16.41 8.74
CA ALA A 112 7.86 16.01 8.98
C ALA A 112 7.10 15.67 7.68
N LYS A 113 7.37 16.40 6.58
CA LYS A 113 6.82 16.08 5.26
C LYS A 113 7.38 14.77 4.70
N LEU A 114 8.67 14.52 4.93
CA LEU A 114 9.32 13.26 4.56
C LEU A 114 8.70 12.06 5.31
N ASP A 115 8.44 12.19 6.61
CA ASP A 115 7.75 11.17 7.42
C ASP A 115 6.34 10.87 6.87
N ASN A 116 5.58 11.92 6.51
CA ASN A 116 4.24 11.78 5.94
C ASN A 116 4.24 11.05 4.59
N CYS A 117 5.28 11.24 3.76
CA CYS A 117 5.37 10.57 2.46
C CYS A 117 5.54 9.05 2.59
N VAL A 118 6.31 8.59 3.59
CA VAL A 118 6.44 7.16 3.89
C VAL A 118 5.16 6.60 4.49
N ALA A 119 4.51 7.34 5.39
CA ALA A 119 3.25 6.92 5.97
C ALA A 119 2.15 6.74 4.91
N LEU A 120 2.05 7.68 3.96
CA LEU A 120 1.09 7.58 2.86
C LEU A 120 1.43 6.39 1.95
N ALA A 121 2.71 6.18 1.64
CA ALA A 121 3.15 5.03 0.84
C ALA A 121 2.81 3.69 1.50
N ALA A 122 2.99 3.57 2.82
CA ALA A 122 2.60 2.38 3.58
C ALA A 122 1.08 2.15 3.57
N LEU A 123 0.30 3.22 3.72
CA LEU A 123 -1.17 3.15 3.69
C LEU A 123 -1.69 2.74 2.31
N GLU A 124 -1.18 3.35 1.23
CA GLU A 124 -1.54 2.97 -0.14
C GLU A 124 -1.09 1.55 -0.50
N ALA A 125 0.02 1.08 0.08
CA ALA A 125 0.46 -0.30 -0.07
C ALA A 125 -0.47 -1.32 0.61
N GLY A 126 -1.10 -0.94 1.73
CA GLY A 126 -2.03 -1.79 2.49
C GLY A 126 -3.45 -1.86 1.91
N SER A 127 -3.92 -0.79 1.25
CA SER A 127 -5.30 -0.66 0.75
C SER A 127 -5.81 -1.85 -0.11
N PRO A 128 -5.03 -2.43 -1.04
CA PRO A 128 -5.47 -3.61 -1.79
C PRO A 128 -5.69 -4.84 -0.90
N ILE A 129 -4.92 -5.01 0.18
CA ILE A 129 -5.06 -6.13 1.13
C ILE A 129 -6.39 -5.99 1.87
N ASP A 130 -6.67 -4.82 2.43
CA ASP A 130 -7.93 -4.53 3.14
C ASP A 130 -9.14 -4.75 2.24
N THR A 131 -9.03 -4.35 0.96
CA THR A 131 -10.09 -4.54 -0.04
C THR A 131 -10.35 -6.03 -0.30
N ILE A 132 -9.28 -6.84 -0.45
CA ILE A 132 -9.40 -8.29 -0.64
C ILE A 132 -10.03 -8.95 0.59
N GLU A 133 -9.61 -8.58 1.80
CA GLU A 133 -10.14 -9.12 3.05
C GLU A 133 -11.64 -8.80 3.21
N ASN A 134 -12.05 -7.55 2.93
CA ASN A 134 -13.46 -7.12 2.97
C ASN A 134 -14.31 -7.90 1.96
N LEU A 135 -13.86 -8.04 0.72
CA LEU A 135 -14.56 -8.82 -0.32
C LEU A 135 -14.66 -10.30 0.06
N THR A 136 -13.64 -10.83 0.75
CA THR A 136 -13.64 -12.21 1.24
C THR A 136 -14.69 -12.40 2.33
N GLN A 137 -14.79 -11.48 3.28
CA GLN A 137 -15.83 -11.50 4.32
C GLN A 137 -17.23 -11.40 3.71
N GLU A 138 -17.42 -10.54 2.70
CA GLU A 138 -18.69 -10.44 1.98
C GLU A 138 -19.06 -11.76 1.29
N ALA A 139 -18.11 -12.39 0.60
CA ALA A 139 -18.33 -13.68 -0.05
C ALA A 139 -18.71 -14.77 0.96
N MET A 140 -18.02 -14.84 2.11
CA MET A 140 -18.36 -15.80 3.17
C MET A 140 -19.77 -15.55 3.73
N GLN A 141 -20.13 -14.29 3.99
CA GLN A 141 -21.45 -13.96 4.51
C GLN A 141 -22.58 -14.33 3.53
N ARG A 142 -22.34 -14.17 2.22
CA ARG A 142 -23.29 -14.59 1.17
C ARG A 142 -23.44 -16.12 1.13
N ILE A 143 -22.35 -16.88 1.30
CA ILE A 143 -22.37 -18.34 1.39
C ILE A 143 -23.14 -18.80 2.65
N ASP A 144 -22.90 -18.17 3.80
CA ASP A 144 -23.60 -18.50 5.05
C ASP A 144 -25.09 -18.21 4.97
N THR A 145 -25.45 -17.05 4.40
CA THR A 145 -26.86 -16.69 4.16
C THR A 145 -27.53 -17.69 3.23
N ALA A 146 -26.83 -18.13 2.18
CA ALA A 146 -27.32 -19.17 1.27
C ALA A 146 -27.51 -20.52 1.95
N ALA A 147 -26.57 -20.92 2.81
CA ALA A 147 -26.67 -22.16 3.57
C ALA A 147 -27.91 -22.15 4.48
N GLY A 148 -28.19 -21.01 5.13
CA GLY A 148 -29.43 -20.81 5.91
C GLY A 148 -30.70 -20.83 5.04
N GLY A 149 -30.66 -20.20 3.86
CA GLY A 149 -31.75 -20.23 2.89
C GLY A 149 -32.05 -21.63 2.34
N VAL A 150 -31.00 -22.42 2.05
CA VAL A 150 -31.11 -23.82 1.62
C VAL A 150 -31.74 -24.67 2.73
N ALA A 151 -31.36 -24.47 3.98
CA ALA A 151 -32.00 -25.16 5.12
C ALA A 151 -33.52 -24.86 5.19
N ASN A 152 -33.93 -23.62 4.89
CA ASN A 152 -35.34 -23.24 4.81
C ASN A 152 -36.06 -23.84 3.58
N CYS A 153 -35.40 -23.91 2.42
CA CYS A 153 -35.96 -24.58 1.23
C CYS A 153 -36.26 -26.05 1.51
N ILE A 154 -35.37 -26.74 2.24
CA ILE A 154 -35.50 -28.16 2.62
C ILE A 154 -36.77 -28.41 3.45
N GLN A 155 -37.23 -27.42 4.22
CA GLN A 155 -38.44 -27.52 5.05
C GLN A 155 -39.75 -27.22 4.28
N SER A 156 -39.67 -26.83 2.99
CA SER A 156 -40.83 -26.42 2.19
C SER A 156 -41.20 -27.44 1.10
N SER A 157 -42.44 -27.40 0.59
CA SER A 157 -42.97 -28.29 -0.46
C SER A 157 -42.46 -28.01 -1.88
N GLN A 158 -41.70 -26.92 -2.10
CA GLN A 158 -41.06 -26.57 -3.38
C GLN A 158 -39.53 -26.75 -3.33
N THR A 159 -39.11 -27.80 -2.64
CA THR A 159 -37.77 -28.05 -2.12
C THR A 159 -36.66 -27.96 -3.18
N ILE A 160 -36.88 -28.56 -4.36
CA ILE A 160 -35.85 -28.74 -5.39
C ILE A 160 -35.60 -27.46 -6.19
N LYS A 161 -36.66 -26.74 -6.58
CA LYS A 161 -36.54 -25.51 -7.39
C LYS A 161 -35.92 -24.37 -6.59
N CYS A 162 -36.42 -24.17 -5.36
CA CYS A 162 -35.90 -23.20 -4.38
C CYS A 162 -34.39 -23.38 -4.15
N PHE A 163 -33.97 -24.64 -3.99
CA PHE A 163 -32.58 -25.02 -3.79
C PHE A 163 -31.67 -24.69 -4.98
N PHE A 164 -32.08 -25.07 -6.20
CA PHE A 164 -31.27 -24.84 -7.40
C PHE A 164 -31.12 -23.34 -7.70
N GLU A 165 -32.18 -22.55 -7.54
CA GLU A 165 -32.15 -21.11 -7.77
C GLU A 165 -31.21 -20.41 -6.75
N MET A 166 -31.26 -20.79 -5.47
CA MET A 166 -30.33 -20.25 -4.46
C MET A 166 -28.88 -20.66 -4.71
N ALA A 167 -28.62 -21.95 -4.94
CA ALA A 167 -27.27 -22.45 -5.15
C ALA A 167 -26.62 -21.81 -6.38
N THR A 168 -27.37 -21.72 -7.49
CA THR A 168 -26.86 -21.12 -8.73
C THR A 168 -26.60 -19.62 -8.56
N GLY A 169 -27.50 -18.88 -7.90
CA GLY A 169 -27.32 -17.45 -7.65
C GLY A 169 -26.10 -17.14 -6.80
N VAL A 170 -25.87 -17.93 -5.74
CA VAL A 170 -24.76 -17.71 -4.81
C VAL A 170 -23.42 -18.07 -5.44
N VAL A 171 -23.36 -19.13 -6.24
CA VAL A 171 -22.15 -19.48 -6.99
C VAL A 171 -21.77 -18.36 -7.96
N GLN A 172 -22.73 -17.79 -8.70
CA GLN A 172 -22.46 -16.69 -9.63
C GLN A 172 -22.02 -15.40 -8.92
N ASP A 173 -22.63 -15.08 -7.79
CA ASP A 173 -22.24 -13.90 -7.00
C ASP A 173 -20.86 -14.05 -6.37
N VAL A 174 -20.56 -15.22 -5.79
CA VAL A 174 -19.23 -15.53 -5.23
C VAL A 174 -18.18 -15.54 -6.34
N GLU A 175 -18.48 -16.11 -7.50
CA GLU A 175 -17.57 -16.09 -8.66
C GLU A 175 -17.24 -14.65 -9.09
N ARG A 176 -18.25 -13.76 -9.12
CA ARG A 176 -18.02 -12.33 -9.43
C ARG A 176 -17.09 -11.67 -8.40
N ILE A 177 -17.29 -11.98 -7.11
CA ILE A 177 -16.43 -11.46 -6.04
C ILE A 177 -15.01 -12.00 -6.16
N LEU A 178 -14.84 -13.30 -6.44
CA LEU A 178 -13.53 -13.92 -6.65
C LEU A 178 -12.77 -13.29 -7.83
N ARG A 179 -13.45 -13.04 -8.95
CA ARG A 179 -12.83 -12.32 -10.09
C ARG A 179 -12.37 -10.91 -9.69
N THR A 180 -13.15 -10.23 -8.86
CA THR A 180 -12.78 -8.90 -8.34
C THR A 180 -11.55 -8.99 -7.43
N ILE A 181 -11.51 -9.96 -6.51
CA ILE A 181 -10.37 -10.22 -5.63
C ILE A 181 -9.09 -10.45 -6.45
N MET A 182 -9.15 -11.33 -7.45
CA MET A 182 -8.00 -11.60 -8.33
C MET A 182 -7.57 -10.35 -9.12
N SER A 183 -8.53 -9.57 -9.62
CA SER A 183 -8.23 -8.31 -10.32
C SER A 183 -7.58 -7.27 -9.41
N GLN A 184 -7.95 -7.19 -8.13
CA GLN A 184 -7.32 -6.30 -7.17
C GLN A 184 -5.88 -6.72 -6.89
N ALA A 185 -5.63 -8.02 -6.69
CA ALA A 185 -4.28 -8.54 -6.48
C ALA A 185 -3.36 -8.27 -7.68
N LEU A 186 -3.84 -8.49 -8.91
CA LEU A 186 -3.08 -8.20 -10.14
C LEU A 186 -2.92 -6.70 -10.40
N GLY A 187 -3.93 -5.89 -10.06
CA GLY A 187 -3.88 -4.44 -10.18
C GLY A 187 -2.94 -3.76 -9.18
N ALA A 188 -2.67 -4.44 -8.04
CA ALA A 188 -1.86 -3.92 -6.95
C ALA A 188 -0.44 -3.57 -7.39
N GLU A 189 0.19 -4.37 -8.26
CA GLU A 189 1.55 -4.11 -8.76
C GLU A 189 1.67 -2.73 -9.44
N ARG A 190 0.71 -2.37 -10.29
CA ARG A 190 0.67 -1.05 -10.94
C ARG A 190 0.43 0.07 -9.94
N SER A 191 -0.39 -0.19 -8.93
CA SER A 191 -0.64 0.78 -7.85
C SER A 191 0.65 1.03 -7.06
N PHE A 192 1.34 -0.03 -6.64
CA PHE A 192 2.58 0.08 -5.87
C PHE A 192 3.72 0.72 -6.66
N SER A 193 3.81 0.49 -7.97
CA SER A 193 4.76 1.21 -8.83
C SER A 193 4.54 2.74 -8.82
N LYS A 194 3.30 3.21 -8.66
CA LYS A 194 3.01 4.64 -8.49
C LYS A 194 3.40 5.12 -7.10
N VAL A 195 3.11 4.32 -6.07
CA VAL A 195 3.51 4.59 -4.68
C VAL A 195 5.02 4.79 -4.55
N GLY A 196 5.83 3.87 -5.10
CA GLY A 196 7.28 3.97 -5.04
C GLY A 196 7.81 5.22 -5.73
N ARG A 197 7.25 5.58 -6.90
CA ARG A 197 7.60 6.83 -7.60
C ARG A 197 7.22 8.07 -6.80
N TYR A 198 6.07 8.07 -6.16
CA TYR A 198 5.64 9.16 -5.29
C TYR A 198 6.57 9.33 -4.09
N ALA A 199 6.90 8.24 -3.40
CA ALA A 199 7.80 8.26 -2.24
C ALA A 199 9.19 8.80 -2.62
N SER A 200 9.76 8.32 -3.73
CA SER A 200 11.04 8.80 -4.25
C SER A 200 11.00 10.28 -4.65
N ALA A 201 9.96 10.70 -5.40
CA ALA A 201 9.81 12.10 -5.79
C ALA A 201 9.63 13.03 -4.58
N CYS A 202 8.84 12.61 -3.59
CA CYS A 202 8.66 13.38 -2.37
C CYS A 202 9.99 13.57 -1.62
N ALA A 203 10.76 12.49 -1.45
CA ALA A 203 12.05 12.55 -0.77
C ALA A 203 13.03 13.49 -1.49
N SER A 204 13.18 13.35 -2.81
CA SER A 204 14.03 14.25 -3.61
C SER A 204 13.60 15.71 -3.49
N ASN A 205 12.29 15.98 -3.54
CA ASN A 205 11.77 17.34 -3.39
C ASN A 205 12.06 17.94 -2.00
N GLN A 206 12.04 17.13 -0.93
CA GLN A 206 12.40 17.64 0.41
C GLN A 206 13.90 17.94 0.50
N ILE A 207 14.77 17.06 0.00
CA ILE A 207 16.22 17.29 -0.02
C ILE A 207 16.56 18.55 -0.82
N GLU A 208 16.02 18.67 -2.03
CA GLU A 208 16.24 19.83 -2.90
C GLU A 208 15.70 21.11 -2.24
N GLY A 209 14.51 21.05 -1.63
CA GLY A 209 13.92 22.16 -0.92
C GLY A 209 14.79 22.66 0.24
N VAL A 210 15.30 21.75 1.08
CA VAL A 210 16.21 22.09 2.18
C VAL A 210 17.51 22.66 1.63
N THR A 211 18.12 22.00 0.66
CA THR A 211 19.39 22.45 0.06
C THR A 211 19.28 23.86 -0.49
N ASN A 212 18.26 24.13 -1.30
CA ASN A 212 18.02 25.45 -1.90
C ASN A 212 17.68 26.50 -0.85
N PHE A 213 16.91 26.15 0.19
CA PHE A 213 16.58 27.07 1.27
C PHE A 213 17.83 27.47 2.06
N ILE A 214 18.65 26.50 2.47
CA ILE A 214 19.88 26.76 3.23
C ILE A 214 20.89 27.56 2.40
N GLN A 215 21.03 27.28 1.11
CA GLN A 215 21.87 28.08 0.21
C GLN A 215 21.40 29.53 0.13
N LYS A 216 20.09 29.76 -0.01
CA LYS A 216 19.50 31.12 -0.04
C LYS A 216 19.63 31.85 1.29
N LEU A 217 19.57 31.10 2.39
CA LEU A 217 19.76 31.65 3.72
C LEU A 217 21.17 32.23 3.87
N ASP A 218 22.17 31.62 3.22
CA ASP A 218 23.56 32.10 3.13
C ASP A 218 24.12 32.52 4.51
N ILE A 219 24.21 31.56 5.42
CA ILE A 219 24.74 31.82 6.78
C ILE A 219 26.20 32.31 6.71
N SER A 220 26.93 31.89 5.67
CA SER A 220 28.32 32.30 5.41
C SER A 220 28.51 33.80 5.24
N SER A 221 27.50 34.55 4.78
CA SER A 221 27.61 36.02 4.67
C SER A 221 27.44 36.76 6.00
N CYS A 222 27.12 36.06 7.10
CA CYS A 222 27.17 36.66 8.43
C CYS A 222 28.62 36.85 8.87
N THR A 223 29.29 37.88 8.34
CA THR A 223 30.64 38.29 8.71
C THR A 223 30.60 39.60 9.49
N GLN A 224 31.73 39.98 10.10
CA GLN A 224 31.88 41.27 10.77
C GLN A 224 31.78 42.38 9.70
N GLU A 225 30.71 43.17 9.72
CA GLU A 225 30.71 44.47 9.04
C GLU A 225 31.76 45.36 9.72
N ASN A 226 32.70 45.87 8.93
CA ASN A 226 33.66 46.89 9.37
C ASN A 226 32.95 48.19 9.72
#